data_AF-A0A814LKS1-F1
#
_entry.id   AF-A0A814LKS1-F1
#
_cell.length_a   1.000
_cell.length_b   1.000
_cell.length_c   1.000
_cell.angle_alpha   90.00
_cell.angle_beta   90.00
_cell.angle_gamma   90.00
#
_symmetry.space_group_name_H-M   'P 1'
#
loop_
_entity.id
_entity.type
_entity.pdbx_description
1 polymer ?
#
loop_
_entity_poly.entity_id
_entity_poly.type
_entity_poly.pdbx_seq_one_letter_code
_entity_poly.pdbx_strand_id
1 'polypeptide(L)'
;MQLKMKTILPIFNQTESVVRQRYSDFEWLHKELKHADTKIVVPPLPDKAWQRQLPFRKDNGLFQDDFIEERRRGLEIFINKIAVHPLAQNECALHVFFIRN
;
A
#
# COMPACT_ATOMS: atom_id res chain seq x y z
N MET A 1 5.89 -1.69 -7.70
CA MET A 1 6.31 -2.71 -6.72
C MET A 1 5.51 -3.97 -6.99
N GLN A 2 6.16 -5.13 -7.11
CA GLN A 2 5.44 -6.40 -7.26
C GLN A 2 5.04 -6.90 -5.89
N LEU A 3 3.75 -7.16 -5.68
CA LEU A 3 3.20 -7.79 -4.49
C LEU A 3 2.82 -9.22 -4.83
N LYS A 4 3.02 -10.13 -3.88
CA LYS A 4 2.52 -11.50 -3.94
C LYS A 4 1.63 -11.70 -2.72
N MET A 5 0.35 -11.98 -2.94
CA MET A 5 -0.59 -12.36 -1.90
C MET A 5 -0.75 -13.87 -1.89
N LYS A 6 -0.78 -14.48 -0.70
CA LYS A 6 -1.21 -15.86 -0.49
C LYS A 6 -2.15 -15.92 0.71
N THR A 7 -3.30 -16.55 0.55
CA THR A 7 -4.34 -16.62 1.57
C THR A 7 -5.14 -17.92 1.44
N ILE A 8 -5.68 -18.39 2.57
CA ILE A 8 -6.65 -19.51 2.63
C ILE A 8 -8.06 -19.02 2.97
N LEU A 9 -8.23 -17.69 3.14
CA LEU A 9 -9.49 -17.12 3.58
C LEU A 9 -10.50 -17.10 2.43
N PRO A 10 -11.73 -17.61 2.62
CA PRO A 10 -12.72 -17.73 1.55
C PRO A 10 -13.28 -16.39 1.09
N ILE A 11 -13.03 -15.32 1.84
CA ILE A 11 -13.43 -13.95 1.47
C ILE A 11 -12.68 -13.45 0.23
N PHE A 12 -11.50 -14.01 -0.06
CA PHE A 12 -10.77 -13.72 -1.28
C PHE A 12 -11.12 -14.76 -2.36
N ASN A 13 -11.48 -14.28 -3.55
CA ASN A 13 -11.80 -15.14 -4.69
C ASN A 13 -10.59 -15.89 -5.27
N GLN A 14 -9.38 -15.55 -4.82
CA GLN A 14 -8.12 -16.18 -5.24
C GLN A 14 -7.26 -16.45 -4.01
N THR A 15 -6.69 -17.66 -3.95
CA THR A 15 -5.77 -18.06 -2.88
C THR A 15 -4.37 -17.52 -3.09
N GLU A 16 -4.01 -17.15 -4.32
CA GLU A 16 -2.74 -16.52 -4.68
C GLU A 16 -2.98 -15.40 -5.71
N SER A 17 -2.30 -14.26 -5.56
CA SER A 17 -2.29 -13.21 -6.58
C SER A 17 -0.93 -12.53 -6.67
N VAL A 18 -0.58 -12.07 -7.87
CA VAL A 18 0.64 -11.29 -8.12
C VAL A 18 0.26 -10.02 -8.86
N VAL A 19 0.42 -8.86 -8.23
CA VAL A 19 0.04 -7.56 -8.79
C VAL A 19 1.21 -6.59 -8.78
N ARG A 20 1.18 -5.61 -9.68
CA ARG A 20 2.15 -4.50 -9.71
C ARG A 20 1.48 -3.23 -9.25
N GLN A 21 1.78 -2.79 -8.03
CA GLN A 21 1.22 -1.59 -7.44
C GLN A 21 2.24 -0.46 -7.39
N ARG A 22 1.81 0.74 -7.75
CA ARG A 22 2.56 2.00 -7.60
C ARG A 22 2.14 2.67 -6.29
N TYR A 23 2.95 3.62 -5.82
CA TYR A 23 2.64 4.36 -4.59
C TYR A 23 1.23 4.99 -4.62
N SER A 24 0.81 5.54 -5.76
CA SER A 24 -0.53 6.13 -5.94
C SER A 24 -1.67 5.14 -5.70
N ASP A 25 -1.46 3.84 -5.96
CA ASP A 25 -2.47 2.81 -5.75
C ASP A 25 -2.65 2.52 -4.24
N PHE A 26 -1.57 2.65 -3.45
CA PHE A 26 -1.64 2.61 -1.99
C PHE A 26 -2.33 3.85 -1.41
N GLU A 27 -2.10 5.02 -1.99
CA GLU A 27 -2.83 6.24 -1.60
C GLU A 27 -4.33 6.11 -1.82
N TRP A 28 -4.71 5.53 -2.97
CA TRP A 28 -6.10 5.23 -3.26
C TRP A 28 -6.68 4.28 -2.20
N LEU A 29 -6.05 3.13 -1.96
CA LEU A 29 -6.52 2.17 -0.95
C LEU A 29 -6.63 2.81 0.44
N HIS A 30 -5.61 3.56 0.86
CA HIS A 30 -5.63 4.26 2.14
C HIS A 30 -6.79 5.27 2.23
N LYS A 31 -7.09 5.99 1.15
CA LYS A 31 -8.22 6.94 1.10
C LYS A 31 -9.56 6.21 1.18
N GLU A 32 -9.75 5.13 0.41
CA GLU A 32 -10.98 4.34 0.44
C GLU A 32 -11.26 3.79 1.84
N LEU A 33 -10.23 3.22 2.50
CA LEU A 33 -10.36 2.70 3.86
C LEU A 33 -10.62 3.80 4.91
N LYS A 34 -10.20 5.04 4.68
CA LYS A 34 -10.51 6.17 5.57
C LYS A 34 -11.89 6.77 5.32
N HIS A 35 -12.40 6.65 4.11
CA HIS A 35 -13.67 7.25 3.68
C HIS A 35 -14.87 6.35 3.90
N ALA A 36 -14.68 5.04 3.75
CA ALA A 36 -15.65 4.08 4.24
C ALA A 36 -15.78 4.36 5.75
N ASP A 37 -17.01 4.42 6.29
CA ASP A 37 -17.33 4.65 7.72
C ASP A 37 -16.91 3.44 8.58
N THR A 38 -15.69 3.02 8.32
CA THR A 38 -15.05 1.84 8.81
C THR A 38 -14.31 2.27 10.05
N LYS A 39 -14.51 1.54 11.14
CA LYS A 39 -13.81 1.77 12.39
C LYS A 39 -12.34 1.31 12.31
N ILE A 40 -11.76 1.33 11.11
CA ILE A 40 -10.42 0.86 10.80
C ILE A 40 -9.44 1.99 11.08
N VAL A 41 -8.48 1.75 11.96
CA VAL A 41 -7.34 2.65 12.13
C VAL A 41 -6.35 2.39 11.01
N VAL A 42 -6.48 3.15 9.93
CA VAL A 42 -5.64 3.00 8.73
C VAL A 42 -4.20 3.45 9.06
N PRO A 43 -3.18 2.57 8.93
CA PRO A 43 -1.78 2.95 9.19
C PRO A 43 -1.31 4.05 8.23
N PRO A 44 -0.35 4.90 8.64
CA PRO A 44 0.21 5.91 7.75
C PRO A 44 0.99 5.26 6.60
N LEU A 45 0.97 5.91 5.43
CA LEU A 45 1.84 5.58 4.31
C LEU A 45 3.24 6.18 4.53
N PRO A 46 4.32 5.55 4.01
CA PRO A 46 5.66 6.13 4.07
C PRO A 46 5.72 7.45 3.30
N ASP A 47 6.63 8.34 3.69
CA ASP A 47 6.62 9.74 3.26
C ASP A 47 6.60 9.93 1.74
N LYS A 48 5.90 10.99 1.34
CA LYS A 48 5.97 11.50 -0.02
C LYS A 48 7.30 12.22 -0.19
N ALA A 49 7.98 11.91 -1.28
CA ALA A 49 9.30 12.43 -1.62
C ALA A 49 9.43 13.96 -1.62
N TRP A 50 8.31 14.70 -1.54
CA TRP A 50 8.26 16.16 -1.49
C TRP A 50 9.09 16.76 -0.36
N GLN A 51 9.20 16.10 0.80
CA GLN A 51 10.07 16.57 1.89
C GLN A 51 11.57 16.47 1.56
N ARG A 52 11.97 15.67 0.57
CA ARG A 52 13.36 15.50 0.15
C ARG A 52 13.74 16.31 -1.09
N GLN A 53 12.79 17.04 -1.69
CA GLN A 53 13.03 18.09 -2.67
C GLN A 53 13.59 19.34 -1.99
N LEU A 54 14.75 19.19 -1.35
CA LEU A 54 15.46 20.34 -0.79
C LEU A 54 16.13 21.09 -1.94
N PRO A 55 16.04 22.43 -1.98
CA PRO A 55 16.59 23.25 -3.07
C PRO A 55 18.12 23.15 -3.20
N PHE A 56 18.78 22.51 -2.24
CA PHE A 56 20.23 22.30 -2.19
C PHE A 56 20.70 20.94 -2.71
N ARG A 57 19.79 20.05 -3.13
CA ARG A 57 20.16 18.76 -3.77
C ARG A 57 20.15 18.89 -5.28
N LYS A 58 21.20 18.37 -5.93
CA LYS A 58 21.32 18.31 -7.40
C LYS A 58 20.33 17.32 -8.02
N ASP A 59 19.88 16.34 -7.25
CA ASP A 59 18.81 15.41 -7.58
C ASP A 59 17.60 15.65 -6.67
N ASN A 60 16.41 15.25 -7.10
CA ASN A 60 15.19 15.37 -6.28
C ASN A 60 15.13 14.34 -5.13
N GLY A 61 16.24 13.63 -4.84
CA GLY A 61 16.36 12.57 -3.81
C GLY A 61 15.45 11.35 -4.03
N LEU A 62 14.72 11.29 -5.14
CA LEU A 62 13.66 10.31 -5.42
C LEU A 62 14.22 8.96 -5.88
N PHE A 63 15.43 8.97 -6.44
CA PHE A 63 16.11 7.82 -7.02
C PHE A 63 17.26 7.30 -6.15
N GLN A 64 17.35 7.75 -4.90
CA GLN A 64 18.30 7.17 -3.96
C GLN A 64 17.83 5.78 -3.54
N ASP A 65 18.69 4.78 -3.64
CA ASP A 65 18.36 3.39 -3.34
C ASP A 65 17.79 3.24 -1.92
N ASP A 66 18.36 3.95 -0.94
CA ASP A 66 17.89 3.99 0.44
C ASP A 66 16.43 4.47 0.54
N PHE A 67 16.05 5.46 -0.27
CA PHE A 67 14.69 5.99 -0.29
C PHE A 67 13.71 5.00 -0.93
N ILE A 68 14.12 4.37 -2.04
CA ILE A 68 13.31 3.35 -2.72
C ILE A 68 13.06 2.18 -1.76
N GLU A 69 14.08 1.74 -1.05
CA GLU A 69 13.98 0.60 -0.12
C GLU A 69 13.19 0.95 1.15
N GLU A 70 13.41 2.13 1.74
CA GLU A 70 12.63 2.63 2.88
C GLU A 70 11.13 2.72 2.53
N ARG A 71 10.81 3.24 1.34
CA ARG A 71 9.44 3.26 0.82
C ARG A 71 8.90 1.86 0.60
N ARG A 72 9.65 0.96 -0.04
CA ARG A 72 9.23 -0.42 -0.30
C ARG A 72 8.86 -1.12 1.01
N ARG A 73 9.72 -1.01 2.03
CA ARG A 73 9.50 -1.56 3.37
C ARG A 73 8.29 -0.95 4.05
N GLY A 74 8.11 0.37 3.98
CA GLY A 74 6.96 1.06 4.55
C GLY A 74 5.63 0.61 3.92
N LEU A 75 5.59 0.47 2.59
CA LEU A 75 4.42 -0.01 1.86
C LEU A 75 4.11 -1.49 2.18
N GLU A 76 5.14 -2.32 2.33
CA GLU A 76 5.00 -3.72 2.76
C GLU A 76 4.39 -3.83 4.16
N ILE A 77 4.89 -3.03 5.12
CA ILE A 77 4.32 -2.97 6.48
C ILE A 77 2.86 -2.51 6.44
N PHE A 78 2.56 -1.48 5.65
CA PHE A 78 1.19 -0.97 5.50
C PHE A 78 0.24 -2.06 5.01
N ILE A 79 0.54 -2.71 3.88
CA ILE A 79 -0.39 -3.68 3.27
C ILE A 79 -0.53 -4.93 4.13
N ASN A 80 0.55 -5.39 4.78
CA ASN A 80 0.47 -6.54 5.68
C ASN A 80 -0.46 -6.27 6.87
N LYS A 81 -0.41 -5.06 7.45
CA LYS A 81 -1.32 -4.66 8.54
C LYS A 81 -2.77 -4.60 8.09
N ILE A 82 -3.03 -4.05 6.90
CA ILE A 82 -4.38 -3.98 6.33
C ILE A 82 -4.91 -5.38 6.00
N ALA A 83 -4.10 -6.23 5.37
CA ALA A 83 -4.51 -7.55 4.89
C ALA A 83 -4.90 -8.53 6.00
N VAL A 84 -4.38 -8.36 7.22
CA VAL A 84 -4.77 -9.18 8.39
C VAL A 84 -5.91 -8.58 9.21
N HIS A 85 -6.35 -7.36 8.90
CA HIS A 85 -7.38 -6.67 9.67
C HIS A 85 -8.79 -7.15 9.29
N PRO A 86 -9.58 -7.75 10.19
CA PRO A 86 -10.86 -8.39 9.84
C PRO A 86 -11.85 -7.45 9.15
N LEU A 87 -11.97 -6.21 9.60
CA LEU A 87 -12.87 -5.25 8.95
C LEU A 87 -12.36 -4.84 7.57
N ALA A 88 -11.04 -4.77 7.37
CA ALA A 88 -10.48 -4.38 6.07
C ALA A 88 -10.61 -5.51 5.04
N GLN A 89 -10.59 -6.77 5.50
CA GLN A 89 -10.87 -7.94 4.66
C GLN A 89 -12.30 -7.93 4.09
N ASN A 90 -13.25 -7.27 4.76
CA ASN A 90 -14.61 -7.09 4.25
C ASN A 90 -14.75 -5.93 3.25
N GLU A 91 -13.74 -5.08 3.12
CA GLU A 91 -13.80 -3.91 2.24
C GLU A 91 -13.50 -4.28 0.79
N CYS A 92 -14.45 -3.97 -0.11
CA CYS A 92 -14.30 -4.16 -1.55
C CYS A 92 -13.02 -3.51 -2.11
N ALA A 93 -12.59 -2.38 -1.53
CA ALA A 93 -11.38 -1.69 -1.94
C ALA A 93 -10.11 -2.56 -1.80
N LEU A 94 -10.02 -3.37 -0.74
CA LEU A 94 -8.89 -4.27 -0.53
C LEU A 94 -8.86 -5.39 -1.57
N HIS A 95 -10.03 -5.94 -1.92
CA HIS A 95 -10.15 -6.95 -2.98
C HIS A 95 -9.74 -6.40 -4.34
N VAL A 96 -10.24 -5.21 -4.69
CA VAL A 96 -9.87 -4.52 -5.94
C VAL A 96 -8.37 -4.26 -6.01
N PHE A 97 -7.74 -3.90 -4.89
CA PHE A 97 -6.29 -3.68 -4.81
C PHE A 97 -5.47 -4.93 -5.17
N PHE A 98 -5.93 -6.13 -4.80
CA PHE A 98 -5.23 -7.38 -5.11
C PHE A 98 -5.61 -8.00 -6.47
N ILE A 99 -6.53 -7.39 -7.22
CA ILE A 99 -6.99 -7.85 -8.54
C ILE A 99 -6.53 -6.94 -9.67
N ARG A 100 -6.37 -5.62 -9.43
CA ARG A 100 -5.94 -4.67 -10.47
C ARG A 100 -4.48 -4.93 -10.89
N ASN A 101 -4.27 -5.04 -12.21
CA ASN A 101 -2.96 -5.10 -12.88
C ASN A 101 -2.53 -3.72 -13.41
#